data_AF-A0AA36IVE1-F1
#
_entry.id   AF-A0AA36IVE1-F1
#
_cell.length_a   1.000
_cell.length_b   1.000
_cell.length_c   1.000
_cell.angle_alpha   90.00
_cell.angle_beta   90.00
_cell.angle_gamma   90.00
#
_symmetry.space_group_name_H-M   'P 1'
#
loop_
_entity.id
_entity.type
_entity.pdbx_description
1 polymer ?
#
loop_
_entity_poly.entity_id
_entity_poly.type
_entity_poly.pdbx_seq_one_letter_code
_entity_poly.pdbx_strand_id
1 'polypeptide(L)'
;MAPTLSLLLLGTAAAMKCPGSKSWIHASAEVEAVADASCDDVMSEMIARVTSDWKDPHNGGTYSVLSKADGELNLQRVTGNKKFTDKMTFTFSQEGSQCAVNACSESQSFSIGDFSTNYCNLRNLYCGSADGCVTVKHDFTTKESKVDPSFGAGGDKKACIVKAASVANVLEKTMLRQPELLGGTTEDTLGCVSDNCPVDNRTLQPSPLCVLGNCTKNLAKCLFSSTCRHGVMCELGCFDDLKNTEDDAARLAGVLECMRAHCPGFPPSKTCAALHCTVEAGACALHSKCRSALECADGCVPGKYAAALAAFTQPVV
;
A
#
# COMPACT_ATOMS: atom_id res chain seq x y z
N MET A 1 50.95 37.56 3.51
CA MET A 1 49.85 36.69 3.02
C MET A 1 49.26 36.03 4.25
N ALA A 2 48.10 36.50 4.72
CA ALA A 2 47.43 35.92 5.89
C ALA A 2 46.48 34.80 5.43
N PRO A 3 46.41 33.66 6.14
CA PRO A 3 45.53 32.57 5.77
C PRO A 3 44.09 32.96 6.15
N THR A 4 43.20 32.99 5.16
CA THR A 4 41.76 33.14 5.36
C THR A 4 41.25 31.90 6.08
N LEU A 5 40.86 32.06 7.34
CA LEU A 5 40.21 31.04 8.13
C LEU A 5 38.75 30.93 7.65
N SER A 6 38.47 29.99 6.75
CA SER A 6 37.09 29.67 6.34
C SER A 6 36.36 29.03 7.52
N LEU A 7 35.51 29.83 8.16
CA LEU A 7 34.59 29.39 9.19
C LEU A 7 33.47 28.56 8.52
N LEU A 8 33.59 27.24 8.59
CA LEU A 8 32.50 26.33 8.22
C LEU A 8 31.34 26.55 9.21
N LEU A 9 30.30 27.26 8.78
CA LEU A 9 29.02 27.27 9.48
C LEU A 9 28.47 25.83 9.44
N LEU A 10 28.54 25.14 10.56
CA LEU A 10 27.74 23.95 10.82
C LEU A 10 26.29 24.40 10.97
N GLY A 11 25.58 24.50 9.85
CA GLY A 11 24.14 24.73 9.84
C GLY A 11 23.45 23.59 10.57
N THR A 12 22.67 23.92 11.60
CA THR A 12 21.71 22.98 12.18
C THR A 12 20.73 22.58 11.07
N ALA A 13 20.74 21.31 10.67
CA ALA A 13 19.73 20.80 9.74
C ALA A 13 18.35 21.09 10.35
N ALA A 14 17.58 21.97 9.70
CA ALA A 14 16.21 22.21 10.10
C ALA A 14 15.45 20.88 9.95
N ALA A 15 14.66 20.51 10.95
CA ALA A 15 13.81 19.32 10.87
C ALA A 15 12.89 19.43 9.64
N MET A 16 12.74 18.32 8.90
CA MET A 16 11.95 18.31 7.68
C MET A 16 10.49 18.67 7.98
N LYS A 17 9.90 19.52 7.14
CA LYS A 17 8.50 19.91 7.28
C LYS A 17 7.60 18.86 6.62
N CYS A 18 6.78 18.20 7.42
CA CYS A 18 5.80 17.21 6.98
C CYS A 18 4.35 17.71 7.16
N PRO A 19 3.40 17.29 6.30
CA PRO A 19 2.00 17.74 6.34
C PRO A 19 1.18 17.22 7.53
N GLY A 20 1.70 16.23 8.24
CA GLY A 20 1.03 15.46 9.27
C GLY A 20 0.04 14.45 8.69
N SER A 21 -0.25 13.41 9.48
CA SER A 21 -1.35 12.49 9.24
C SER A 21 -2.32 12.45 10.42
N LYS A 22 -3.60 12.23 10.12
CA LYS A 22 -4.60 11.91 11.14
C LYS A 22 -4.51 10.44 11.59
N SER A 23 -3.79 9.59 10.84
CA SER A 23 -3.54 8.20 11.20
C SER A 23 -2.26 8.11 12.02
N TRP A 24 -2.33 7.47 13.19
CA TRP A 24 -1.15 7.32 14.06
C TRP A 24 -0.08 6.43 13.43
N ILE A 25 -0.49 5.39 12.69
CA ILE A 25 0.40 4.56 11.88
C ILE A 25 0.08 4.80 10.41
N HIS A 26 1.05 5.28 9.65
CA HIS A 26 0.90 5.54 8.22
C HIS A 26 2.27 5.41 7.54
N ALA A 27 2.25 5.07 6.25
CA ALA A 27 3.43 5.10 5.43
C ALA A 27 3.77 6.56 5.08
N SER A 28 5.06 6.89 5.15
CA SER A 28 5.61 8.17 4.76
C SER A 28 6.96 8.04 4.06
N ALA A 29 7.39 9.11 3.41
CA ALA A 29 8.74 9.25 2.89
C ALA A 29 9.22 10.69 2.97
N GLU A 30 10.48 10.85 3.33
CA GLU A 30 11.23 12.10 3.33
C GLU A 30 12.31 12.06 2.26
N VAL A 31 12.49 13.16 1.54
CA VAL A 31 13.52 13.31 0.52
C VAL A 31 14.22 14.65 0.62
N GLU A 32 15.54 14.61 0.50
CA GLU A 32 16.39 15.78 0.22
C GLU A 32 16.97 15.61 -1.18
N ALA A 33 16.80 16.61 -2.03
CA ALA A 33 17.30 16.62 -3.39
C ALA A 33 17.81 18.00 -3.80
N VAL A 34 18.70 18.03 -4.79
CA VAL A 34 19.16 19.26 -5.44
C VAL A 34 18.83 19.18 -6.92
N ALA A 35 18.14 20.20 -7.42
CA ALA A 35 17.83 20.36 -8.83
C ALA A 35 18.79 21.38 -9.47
N ASP A 36 19.27 21.06 -10.67
CA ASP A 36 20.11 21.95 -11.46
C ASP A 36 19.26 22.98 -12.23
N ALA A 37 18.49 23.76 -11.48
CA ALA A 37 17.59 24.82 -11.96
C ALA A 37 17.27 25.81 -10.82
N SER A 38 16.68 26.95 -11.16
CA SER A 38 16.14 27.86 -10.15
C SER A 38 14.95 27.24 -9.41
N CYS A 39 14.72 27.62 -8.15
CA CYS A 39 13.56 27.13 -7.41
C CYS A 39 12.23 27.56 -8.03
N ASP A 40 12.20 28.71 -8.73
CA ASP A 40 11.03 29.15 -9.48
C ASP A 40 10.74 28.23 -10.67
N ASP A 41 11.76 27.80 -11.41
CA ASP A 41 11.60 26.85 -12.51
C ASP A 41 11.10 25.49 -12.01
N VAL A 42 11.71 24.96 -10.93
CA VAL A 42 11.31 23.69 -10.30
C VAL A 42 9.86 23.76 -9.84
N MET A 43 9.50 24.78 -9.06
CA MET A 43 8.14 24.93 -8.55
C MET A 43 7.13 25.13 -9.69
N SER A 44 7.50 25.87 -10.74
CA SER A 44 6.60 26.10 -11.86
C SER A 44 6.38 24.86 -12.73
N GLU A 45 7.38 23.99 -12.88
CA GLU A 45 7.24 22.67 -13.49
C GLU A 45 6.32 21.77 -12.67
N MET A 46 6.51 21.73 -11.34
CA MET A 46 5.66 20.95 -10.45
C MET A 46 4.20 21.39 -10.53
N ILE A 47 3.93 22.71 -10.50
CA ILE A 47 2.59 23.25 -10.68
C ILE A 47 2.04 22.86 -12.06
N ALA A 48 2.84 22.97 -13.12
CA ALA A 48 2.43 22.62 -14.47
C ALA A 48 2.02 21.13 -14.58
N ARG A 49 2.73 20.21 -13.91
CA ARG A 49 2.32 18.79 -13.81
C ARG A 49 0.97 18.63 -13.14
N VAL A 50 0.76 19.33 -12.02
CA VAL A 50 -0.47 19.21 -11.23
C VAL A 50 -1.69 19.83 -11.94
N THR A 51 -1.49 20.85 -12.77
CA THR A 51 -2.59 21.59 -13.43
C THR A 51 -2.81 21.24 -14.91
N SER A 52 -2.02 20.33 -15.48
CA SER A 52 -2.15 19.89 -16.88
C SER A 52 -2.68 18.46 -16.99
N ASP A 53 -2.70 17.91 -18.20
CA ASP A 53 -3.08 16.52 -18.47
C ASP A 53 -1.99 15.49 -18.09
N TRP A 54 -0.88 15.93 -17.48
CA TRP A 54 0.20 15.06 -17.02
C TRP A 54 -0.33 13.92 -16.15
N LYS A 55 0.26 12.73 -16.32
CA LYS A 55 -0.15 11.52 -15.64
C LYS A 55 0.95 11.02 -14.73
N ASP A 56 0.58 10.71 -13.49
CA ASP A 56 1.45 10.05 -12.52
C ASP A 56 2.01 8.74 -13.09
N PRO A 57 3.32 8.65 -13.33
CA PRO A 57 3.93 7.48 -13.95
C PRO A 57 4.10 6.30 -12.99
N HIS A 58 3.70 6.45 -11.72
CA HIS A 58 3.75 5.36 -10.74
C HIS A 58 2.47 4.52 -10.73
N ASN A 59 1.32 5.14 -10.43
CA ASN A 59 0.04 4.41 -10.36
C ASN A 59 -1.16 5.21 -10.88
N GLY A 60 -0.91 6.22 -11.72
CA GLY A 60 -1.96 7.04 -12.34
C GLY A 60 -2.76 7.88 -11.33
N GLY A 61 -2.17 8.24 -10.19
CA GLY A 61 -2.80 9.14 -9.24
C GLY A 61 -3.04 10.56 -9.79
N THR A 62 -3.97 11.26 -9.16
CA THR A 62 -4.27 12.66 -9.45
C THR A 62 -3.75 13.54 -8.32
N TYR A 63 -2.95 14.53 -8.67
CA TYR A 63 -2.43 15.53 -7.74
C TYR A 63 -3.32 16.78 -7.73
N SER A 64 -3.34 17.51 -6.62
CA SER A 64 -3.97 18.83 -6.54
C SER A 64 -3.24 19.74 -5.56
N VAL A 65 -3.19 21.04 -5.85
CA VAL A 65 -2.57 22.04 -4.99
C VAL A 65 -3.46 22.31 -3.77
N LEU A 66 -2.88 22.22 -2.57
CA LEU A 66 -3.54 22.61 -1.31
C LEU A 66 -3.22 24.06 -0.97
N SER A 67 -1.94 24.42 -1.03
CA SER A 67 -1.49 25.81 -0.82
C SER A 67 -0.14 26.05 -1.47
N LYS A 68 0.15 27.32 -1.76
CA LYS A 68 1.42 27.79 -2.30
C LYS A 68 1.82 29.06 -1.54
N ALA A 69 3.07 29.09 -1.07
CA ALA A 69 3.70 30.25 -0.45
C ALA A 69 5.13 30.38 -0.99
N ASP A 70 5.82 31.48 -0.64
CA ASP A 70 7.22 31.67 -1.06
C ASP A 70 8.09 30.56 -0.46
N GLY A 71 8.73 29.78 -1.33
CA GLY A 71 9.58 28.66 -0.93
C GLY A 71 8.83 27.45 -0.36
N GLU A 72 7.50 27.37 -0.46
CA GLU A 72 6.73 26.22 0.04
C GLU A 72 5.55 25.86 -0.87
N LEU A 73 5.40 24.56 -1.16
CA LEU A 73 4.30 24.02 -1.93
C LEU A 73 3.69 22.82 -1.19
N ASN A 74 2.39 22.93 -0.87
CA ASN A 74 1.63 21.84 -0.27
C ASN A 74 0.66 21.28 -1.29
N LEU A 75 0.66 19.96 -1.40
CA LEU A 75 -0.10 19.22 -2.39
C LEU A 75 -0.82 18.05 -1.71
N GLN A 76 -1.84 17.52 -2.38
CA GLN A 76 -2.36 16.19 -2.08
C GLN A 76 -2.35 15.36 -3.36
N ARG A 77 -2.35 14.04 -3.17
CA ARG A 77 -2.51 13.08 -4.25
C ARG A 77 -3.52 12.02 -3.85
N VAL A 78 -4.41 11.69 -4.77
CA VAL A 78 -5.32 10.55 -4.67
C VAL A 78 -4.83 9.47 -5.63
N THR A 79 -4.71 8.22 -5.17
CA THR A 79 -4.30 7.10 -6.03
C THR A 79 -5.23 6.91 -7.24
N GLY A 80 -4.74 6.31 -8.32
CA GLY A 80 -5.56 6.05 -9.51
C GLY A 80 -6.81 5.21 -9.24
N ASN A 81 -6.76 4.33 -8.22
CA ASN A 81 -7.91 3.56 -7.74
C ASN A 81 -8.80 4.29 -6.71
N LYS A 82 -8.46 5.54 -6.38
CA LYS A 82 -9.18 6.44 -5.44
C LYS A 82 -9.29 5.96 -4.00
N LYS A 83 -8.48 4.97 -3.59
CA LYS A 83 -8.53 4.39 -2.25
C LYS A 83 -7.70 5.14 -1.22
N PHE A 84 -6.59 5.75 -1.63
CA PHE A 84 -5.65 6.37 -0.72
C PHE A 84 -5.42 7.83 -1.08
N THR A 85 -5.32 8.65 -0.05
CA THR A 85 -4.95 10.05 -0.14
C THR A 85 -3.66 10.26 0.62
N ASP A 86 -2.67 10.83 -0.04
CA ASP A 86 -1.40 11.23 0.55
C ASP A 86 -1.31 12.76 0.48
N LYS A 87 -0.76 13.39 1.52
CA LYS A 87 -0.42 14.81 1.48
C LYS A 87 1.08 14.95 1.37
N MET A 88 1.51 16.01 0.71
CA MET A 88 2.92 16.31 0.51
C MET A 88 3.20 17.77 0.84
N THR A 89 4.34 18.00 1.48
CA THR A 89 4.90 19.32 1.70
C THR A 89 6.28 19.38 1.06
N PHE A 90 6.51 20.40 0.25
CA PHE A 90 7.81 20.72 -0.33
C PHE A 90 8.26 22.07 0.17
N THR A 91 9.52 22.18 0.54
CA THR A 91 10.20 23.44 0.82
C THR A 91 11.40 23.60 -0.08
N PHE A 92 11.59 24.81 -0.61
CA PHE A 92 12.61 25.13 -1.60
C PHE A 92 13.58 26.16 -1.04
N SER A 93 14.87 26.00 -1.33
CA SER A 93 15.91 26.96 -0.95
C SER A 93 16.86 27.17 -2.12
N GLN A 94 17.01 28.42 -2.54
CA GLN A 94 17.86 28.78 -3.67
C GLN A 94 19.34 28.72 -3.25
N GLU A 95 20.15 27.96 -3.98
CA GLU A 95 21.59 27.78 -3.76
C GLU A 95 22.36 28.14 -5.04
N GLY A 96 22.69 29.42 -5.20
CA GLY A 96 23.30 29.90 -6.44
C GLY A 96 22.33 29.73 -7.62
N SER A 97 22.70 28.91 -8.62
CA SER A 97 21.84 28.55 -9.76
C SER A 97 21.03 27.26 -9.54
N GLN A 98 21.19 26.60 -8.40
CA GLN A 98 20.54 25.32 -8.08
C GLN A 98 19.44 25.52 -7.04
N CYS A 99 18.53 24.56 -6.95
CA CYS A 99 17.47 24.56 -5.97
C CYS A 99 17.58 23.35 -5.05
N ALA A 100 17.76 23.59 -3.76
CA ALA A 100 17.58 22.56 -2.75
C ALA A 100 16.09 22.32 -2.49
N VAL A 101 15.69 21.06 -2.50
CA VAL A 101 14.31 20.58 -2.33
C VAL A 101 14.29 19.64 -1.13
N ASN A 102 13.58 20.03 -0.08
CA ASN A 102 13.22 19.13 1.02
C ASN A 102 11.74 18.82 0.93
N ALA A 103 11.38 17.55 0.99
CA ALA A 103 10.02 17.13 0.73
C ALA A 103 9.60 15.93 1.57
N CYS A 104 8.36 15.96 2.05
CA CYS A 104 7.78 14.90 2.86
C CYS A 104 6.39 14.54 2.35
N SER A 105 6.10 13.24 2.22
CA SER A 105 4.79 12.70 1.84
C SER A 105 4.29 11.77 2.93
N GLU A 106 3.04 11.95 3.37
CA GLU A 106 2.42 11.14 4.42
C GLU A 106 1.01 10.70 4.01
N SER A 107 0.77 9.39 4.13
CA SER A 107 -0.55 8.83 3.89
C SER A 107 -1.54 9.29 4.96
N GLN A 108 -2.76 9.63 4.55
CA GLN A 108 -3.80 10.16 5.43
C GLN A 108 -4.68 9.05 6.04
N SER A 109 -4.30 7.79 5.86
CA SER A 109 -5.01 6.60 6.35
C SER A 109 -4.03 5.55 6.86
N PHE A 110 -4.53 4.58 7.62
CA PHE A 110 -3.70 3.51 8.15
C PHE A 110 -2.98 2.74 7.04
N SER A 111 -1.65 2.71 7.13
CA SER A 111 -0.77 2.06 6.17
C SER A 111 0.58 1.76 6.82
N ILE A 112 1.21 0.66 6.44
CA ILE A 112 2.54 0.26 6.93
C ILE A 112 3.51 0.13 5.76
N GLY A 113 3.08 -0.51 4.67
CA GLY A 113 3.83 -0.59 3.42
C GLY A 113 3.06 0.04 2.26
N ASP A 114 3.79 0.73 1.40
CA ASP A 114 3.22 1.53 0.31
C ASP A 114 3.85 1.29 -1.06
N PHE A 115 4.77 0.31 -1.18
CA PHE A 115 5.49 0.01 -2.42
C PHE A 115 6.20 1.22 -3.03
N SER A 116 6.72 2.10 -2.17
CA SER A 116 7.37 3.37 -2.53
C SER A 116 6.41 4.47 -3.00
N THR A 117 5.11 4.33 -2.81
CA THR A 117 4.12 5.33 -3.23
C THR A 117 4.47 6.72 -2.70
N ASN A 118 4.72 6.89 -1.39
CA ASN A 118 5.03 8.20 -0.82
C ASN A 118 6.33 8.77 -1.39
N TYR A 119 7.36 7.96 -1.57
CA TYR A 119 8.60 8.39 -2.21
C TYR A 119 8.37 8.81 -3.68
N CYS A 120 7.63 8.01 -4.44
CA CYS A 120 7.32 8.31 -5.83
C CYS A 120 6.42 9.53 -6.00
N ASN A 121 5.51 9.78 -5.04
CA ASN A 121 4.72 11.01 -5.00
C ASN A 121 5.61 12.26 -4.99
N LEU A 122 6.71 12.19 -4.25
CA LEU A 122 7.69 13.27 -4.17
C LEU A 122 8.53 13.34 -5.45
N ARG A 123 9.23 12.25 -5.76
CA ARG A 123 10.18 12.19 -6.88
C ARG A 123 9.54 12.55 -8.21
N ASN A 124 8.33 12.05 -8.48
CA ASN A 124 7.68 12.24 -9.77
C ASN A 124 7.29 13.69 -10.05
N LEU A 125 7.33 14.58 -9.06
CA LEU A 125 7.04 16.00 -9.25
C LEU A 125 8.28 16.81 -9.63
N TYR A 126 9.47 16.45 -9.16
CA TYR A 126 10.72 17.17 -9.47
C TYR A 126 11.68 16.43 -10.41
N CYS A 127 11.42 15.19 -10.80
CA CYS A 127 12.28 14.48 -11.75
C CYS A 127 12.24 15.09 -13.17
N GLY A 128 13.37 15.09 -13.87
CA GLY A 128 13.46 15.50 -15.28
C GLY A 128 13.47 14.35 -16.28
N SER A 129 13.69 14.67 -17.55
CA SER A 129 13.73 13.69 -18.65
C SER A 129 14.89 12.68 -18.52
N ALA A 130 16.04 13.12 -17.98
CA ALA A 130 17.18 12.26 -17.68
C ALA A 130 16.86 11.15 -16.66
N ASP A 131 15.86 11.40 -15.80
CA ASP A 131 15.33 10.47 -14.81
C ASP A 131 14.19 9.59 -15.35
N GLY A 132 13.82 9.78 -16.62
CA GLY A 132 12.74 9.07 -17.33
C GLY A 132 11.37 9.74 -17.25
N CYS A 133 11.27 10.93 -16.66
CA CYS A 133 10.00 11.64 -16.49
C CYS A 133 9.59 12.43 -17.73
N VAL A 134 8.28 12.54 -17.95
CA VAL A 134 7.72 13.47 -18.94
C VAL A 134 7.64 14.84 -18.28
N THR A 135 8.34 15.82 -18.86
CA THR A 135 8.33 17.22 -18.44
C THR A 135 7.18 17.98 -19.11
N VAL A 136 6.70 19.05 -18.46
CA VAL A 136 5.58 19.85 -18.97
C VAL A 136 6.03 21.23 -19.43
N LYS A 137 6.87 21.90 -18.64
CA LYS A 137 7.28 23.30 -18.82
C LYS A 137 8.79 23.49 -18.72
N HIS A 138 9.43 22.90 -17.72
CA HIS A 138 10.89 22.98 -17.52
C HIS A 138 11.49 21.59 -17.39
N ASP A 139 12.65 21.38 -17.99
CA ASP A 139 13.46 20.17 -17.85
C ASP A 139 14.77 20.52 -17.15
N PHE A 140 15.17 19.68 -16.20
CA PHE A 140 16.36 19.86 -15.38
C PHE A 140 16.78 18.51 -14.78
N THR A 141 18.04 18.43 -14.34
CA THR A 141 18.53 17.21 -13.67
C THR A 141 18.38 17.35 -12.15
N THR A 142 18.20 16.22 -11.47
CA THR A 142 18.08 16.19 -10.01
C THR A 142 18.99 15.13 -9.40
N LYS A 143 19.48 15.42 -8.20
CA LYS A 143 20.28 14.49 -7.41
C LYS A 143 19.70 14.40 -6.00
N GLU A 144 19.31 13.20 -5.58
CA GLU A 144 18.82 12.92 -4.24
C GLU A 144 20.02 12.67 -3.31
N SER A 145 20.08 13.40 -2.19
CA SER A 145 21.08 13.22 -1.14
C SER A 145 20.57 12.32 -0.01
N LYS A 146 19.25 12.33 0.24
CA LYS A 146 18.60 11.51 1.26
C LYS A 146 17.25 11.02 0.76
N VAL A 147 16.96 9.73 0.98
CA VAL A 147 15.63 9.14 0.81
C VAL A 147 15.38 8.30 2.05
N ASP A 148 14.36 8.66 2.83
CA ASP A 148 14.11 8.11 4.16
C ASP A 148 12.62 7.74 4.30
N PRO A 149 12.24 6.51 3.94
CA PRO A 149 10.88 6.01 4.11
C PRO A 149 10.60 5.58 5.55
N SER A 150 9.35 5.73 6.01
CA SER A 150 8.92 5.17 7.29
C SER A 150 9.10 3.66 7.35
N PHE A 151 9.16 3.08 8.55
CA PHE A 151 9.26 1.64 8.73
C PHE A 151 8.16 0.87 7.96
N GLY A 152 8.59 0.02 7.01
CA GLY A 152 7.71 -0.78 6.15
C GLY A 152 7.38 -0.15 4.79
N ALA A 153 7.60 1.16 4.62
CA ALA A 153 7.42 1.87 3.36
C ALA A 153 8.63 1.67 2.43
N GLY A 154 8.40 1.85 1.13
CA GLY A 154 9.43 1.65 0.09
C GLY A 154 10.19 2.92 -0.28
N GLY A 155 11.41 2.76 -0.79
CA GLY A 155 12.24 3.83 -1.37
C GLY A 155 12.81 3.46 -2.74
N ASP A 156 12.16 2.57 -3.49
CA ASP A 156 12.69 2.08 -4.77
C ASP A 156 12.40 3.07 -5.91
N LYS A 157 13.46 3.74 -6.38
CA LYS A 157 13.44 4.69 -7.49
C LYS A 157 12.90 4.09 -8.80
N LYS A 158 13.10 2.78 -9.01
CA LYS A 158 12.62 2.09 -10.22
C LYS A 158 11.11 1.87 -10.20
N ALA A 159 10.48 1.90 -9.01
CA ALA A 159 9.03 1.77 -8.90
C ALA A 159 8.29 3.03 -9.37
N CYS A 160 8.95 4.20 -9.39
CA CYS A 160 8.29 5.48 -9.60
C CYS A 160 7.88 5.78 -11.05
N ILE A 161 8.61 5.19 -12.01
CA ILE A 161 8.30 5.33 -13.44
C ILE A 161 8.09 3.93 -13.99
N VAL A 162 6.87 3.43 -13.85
CA VAL A 162 6.50 2.21 -14.53
C VAL A 162 6.18 2.56 -15.97
N LYS A 163 6.92 1.98 -16.92
CA LYS A 163 6.49 2.00 -18.32
C LYS A 163 5.07 1.46 -18.32
N ALA A 164 4.15 2.16 -19.00
CA ALA A 164 2.82 1.63 -19.28
C ALA A 164 3.00 0.35 -20.09
N ALA A 165 3.18 -0.77 -19.40
CA ALA A 165 3.11 -2.08 -20.01
C ALA A 165 1.70 -2.17 -20.56
N SER A 166 1.57 -2.48 -21.85
CA SER A 166 0.29 -2.95 -22.37
C SER A 166 -0.12 -4.10 -21.46
N VAL A 167 -1.15 -3.87 -20.66
CA VAL A 167 -1.64 -4.78 -19.61
C VAL A 167 -1.89 -6.19 -20.17
N ALA A 168 -2.06 -6.32 -21.48
CA ALA A 168 -2.16 -7.57 -22.23
C ALA A 168 -0.86 -8.42 -22.25
N ASN A 169 0.33 -7.84 -22.47
CA ASN A 169 1.53 -8.63 -22.81
C ASN A 169 2.28 -9.22 -21.61
N VAL A 170 2.16 -8.61 -20.42
CA VAL A 170 2.77 -9.14 -19.18
C VAL A 170 1.92 -10.27 -18.59
N LEU A 171 0.59 -10.17 -18.75
CA LEU A 171 -0.36 -11.19 -18.29
C LEU A 171 -0.15 -12.51 -19.06
N GLU A 172 0.05 -12.45 -20.38
CA GLU A 172 0.15 -13.65 -21.20
C GLU A 172 1.49 -14.39 -21.01
N LYS A 173 2.60 -13.67 -20.89
CA LYS A 173 3.94 -14.28 -20.83
C LYS A 173 4.34 -14.82 -19.45
N THR A 174 3.78 -14.27 -18.37
CA THR A 174 4.15 -14.65 -16.99
C THR A 174 3.19 -15.68 -16.40
N MET A 175 1.91 -15.69 -16.80
CA MET A 175 0.88 -16.58 -16.25
C MET A 175 0.87 -17.99 -16.86
N LEU A 176 1.61 -18.23 -17.96
CA LEU A 176 1.66 -19.54 -18.64
C LEU A 176 2.80 -20.45 -18.17
N ARG A 177 3.63 -20.05 -17.21
CA ARG A 177 4.76 -20.89 -16.74
C ARG A 177 4.76 -21.34 -15.29
N GLN A 178 3.91 -20.85 -14.41
CA GLN A 178 3.89 -21.35 -13.02
C GLN A 178 2.49 -21.33 -12.40
N PRO A 179 1.70 -22.41 -12.56
CA PRO A 179 0.43 -22.60 -11.84
C PRO A 179 0.65 -22.87 -10.33
N GLU A 180 1.85 -23.30 -9.92
CA GLU A 180 2.12 -23.78 -8.56
C GLU A 180 2.47 -22.68 -7.54
N LEU A 181 2.76 -21.44 -7.96
CA LEU A 181 3.30 -20.42 -7.05
C LEU A 181 2.27 -19.43 -6.49
N LEU A 182 1.03 -19.44 -6.99
CA LEU A 182 0.02 -18.42 -6.69
C LEU A 182 -1.12 -18.89 -5.78
N GLY A 183 -1.36 -20.20 -5.67
CA GLY A 183 -2.34 -20.79 -4.74
C GLY A 183 -1.86 -20.78 -3.29
N GLY A 184 -0.60 -21.14 -3.04
CA GLY A 184 -0.09 -21.32 -1.68
C GLY A 184 0.02 -20.03 -0.86
N THR A 185 0.26 -18.85 -1.44
CA THR A 185 0.68 -17.69 -0.62
C THR A 185 -0.42 -17.05 0.26
N THR A 186 -1.68 -17.04 -0.18
CA THR A 186 -2.80 -16.51 0.63
C THR A 186 -3.19 -17.50 1.72
N GLU A 187 -3.25 -18.78 1.35
CA GLU A 187 -3.60 -19.91 2.21
C GLU A 187 -2.50 -20.15 3.27
N ASP A 188 -1.21 -20.06 2.89
CA ASP A 188 -0.07 -20.13 3.80
C ASP A 188 -0.04 -18.96 4.80
N THR A 189 -0.51 -17.78 4.37
CA THR A 189 -0.51 -16.57 5.21
C THR A 189 -1.68 -16.60 6.19
N LEU A 190 -2.89 -16.86 5.71
CA LEU A 190 -4.08 -16.98 6.56
C LEU A 190 -3.99 -18.22 7.45
N GLY A 191 -3.47 -19.34 6.93
CA GLY A 191 -3.17 -20.56 7.68
C GLY A 191 -2.15 -20.30 8.79
N CYS A 192 -1.02 -19.64 8.51
CA CYS A 192 -0.07 -19.28 9.55
C CYS A 192 -0.67 -18.37 10.62
N VAL A 193 -1.42 -17.34 10.21
CA VAL A 193 -2.05 -16.39 11.12
C VAL A 193 -3.05 -17.11 12.01
N SER A 194 -3.89 -17.96 11.44
CA SER A 194 -4.79 -18.83 12.20
C SER A 194 -3.97 -19.68 13.18
N ASP A 195 -2.99 -20.45 12.70
CA ASP A 195 -2.23 -21.42 13.48
C ASP A 195 -1.41 -20.82 14.63
N ASN A 196 -0.91 -19.59 14.47
CA ASN A 196 0.08 -19.03 15.38
C ASN A 196 -0.38 -17.76 16.09
N CYS A 197 -1.49 -17.16 15.68
CA CYS A 197 -1.93 -15.88 16.23
C CYS A 197 -3.39 -15.88 16.68
N PRO A 198 -3.63 -15.81 18.00
CA PRO A 198 -4.98 -15.68 18.52
C PRO A 198 -5.60 -14.36 18.07
N VAL A 199 -6.87 -14.43 17.66
CA VAL A 199 -7.70 -13.28 17.31
C VAL A 199 -8.32 -12.69 18.56
N ASP A 200 -8.36 -11.36 18.63
CA ASP A 200 -9.07 -10.66 19.69
C ASP A 200 -10.58 -10.64 19.40
N ASN A 201 -11.39 -11.05 20.38
CA ASN A 201 -12.84 -11.23 20.21
C ASN A 201 -13.62 -9.92 20.00
N ARG A 202 -12.99 -8.74 20.19
CA ARG A 202 -13.63 -7.43 19.98
C ARG A 202 -13.29 -6.82 18.63
N THR A 203 -12.08 -7.06 18.14
CA THR A 203 -11.57 -6.53 16.88
C THR A 203 -11.64 -7.55 15.74
N LEU A 204 -11.83 -8.83 16.07
CA LEU A 204 -11.74 -9.98 15.15
C LEU A 204 -10.43 -10.01 14.37
N GLN A 205 -9.38 -9.41 14.94
CA GLN A 205 -8.08 -9.28 14.30
C GLN A 205 -7.00 -9.94 15.18
N PRO A 206 -6.02 -10.62 14.56
CA PRO A 206 -4.86 -11.12 15.28
C PRO A 206 -3.97 -9.96 15.72
N SER A 207 -3.23 -10.14 16.80
CA SER A 207 -2.24 -9.14 17.24
C SER A 207 -1.23 -8.86 16.11
N PRO A 208 -1.03 -7.59 15.70
CA PRO A 208 -0.04 -7.24 14.68
C PRO A 208 1.38 -7.68 15.07
N LEU A 209 1.71 -7.62 16.36
CA LEU A 209 3.00 -8.10 16.88
C LEU A 209 3.15 -9.61 16.76
N CYS A 210 2.06 -10.37 16.94
CA CYS A 210 2.07 -11.81 16.73
C CYS A 210 2.29 -12.16 15.26
N VAL A 211 1.53 -11.52 14.35
CA VAL A 211 1.62 -11.81 12.91
C VAL A 211 3.00 -11.47 12.38
N LEU A 212 3.57 -10.35 12.82
CA LEU A 212 4.93 -9.94 12.46
C LEU A 212 6.01 -10.83 13.08
N GLY A 213 5.76 -11.47 14.23
CA GLY A 213 6.71 -12.38 14.88
C GLY A 213 6.69 -13.80 14.32
N ASN A 214 5.51 -14.33 14.01
CA ASN A 214 5.33 -15.74 13.68
C ASN A 214 5.06 -16.01 12.19
N CYS A 215 4.52 -15.03 11.46
CA CYS A 215 4.03 -15.21 10.08
C CYS A 215 4.69 -14.29 9.06
N THR A 216 5.79 -13.64 9.41
CA THR A 216 6.50 -12.64 8.59
C THR A 216 6.83 -13.16 7.19
N LYS A 217 7.27 -14.41 7.07
CA LYS A 217 7.67 -15.01 5.78
C LYS A 217 6.48 -15.20 4.83
N ASN A 218 5.33 -15.60 5.38
CA ASN A 218 4.12 -15.82 4.60
C ASN A 218 3.47 -14.48 4.26
N LEU A 219 3.40 -13.59 5.27
CA LEU A 219 2.96 -12.21 5.08
C LEU A 219 3.79 -11.48 4.01
N ALA A 220 5.12 -11.61 4.03
CA ALA A 220 5.99 -11.01 3.01
C ALA A 220 5.63 -11.53 1.61
N LYS A 221 5.51 -12.85 1.42
CA LYS A 221 5.09 -13.44 0.14
C LYS A 221 3.72 -12.93 -0.31
N CYS A 222 2.77 -12.81 0.62
CA CYS A 222 1.44 -12.30 0.32
C CYS A 222 1.45 -10.82 -0.08
N LEU A 223 2.27 -9.99 0.58
CA LEU A 223 2.38 -8.56 0.29
C LEU A 223 2.90 -8.30 -1.13
N PHE A 224 3.80 -9.15 -1.64
CA PHE A 224 4.30 -9.08 -3.03
C PHE A 224 3.29 -9.59 -4.08
N SER A 225 2.25 -10.32 -3.68
CA SER A 225 1.18 -10.80 -4.57
C SER A 225 -0.02 -9.84 -4.54
N SER A 226 -0.28 -9.15 -5.66
CA SER A 226 -1.43 -8.23 -5.78
C SER A 226 -2.78 -8.94 -5.59
N THR A 227 -2.84 -10.23 -5.92
CA THR A 227 -4.02 -11.09 -5.74
C THR A 227 -4.17 -11.52 -4.29
N CYS A 228 -3.08 -11.92 -3.61
CA CYS A 228 -3.11 -12.27 -2.20
C CYS A 228 -3.51 -11.07 -1.35
N ARG A 229 -2.88 -9.91 -1.60
CA ARG A 229 -3.20 -8.65 -0.94
C ARG A 229 -4.66 -8.22 -1.17
N HIS A 230 -5.20 -8.37 -2.37
CA HIS A 230 -6.62 -8.09 -2.60
C HIS A 230 -7.54 -9.06 -1.87
N GLY A 231 -7.22 -10.35 -1.86
CA GLY A 231 -8.00 -11.35 -1.13
C GLY A 231 -8.04 -11.04 0.37
N VAL A 232 -6.87 -10.88 1.00
CA VAL A 232 -6.78 -10.56 2.44
C VAL A 232 -7.49 -9.24 2.78
N MET A 233 -7.34 -8.20 1.96
CA MET A 233 -8.01 -6.91 2.23
C MET A 233 -9.51 -6.94 1.96
N CYS A 234 -9.98 -7.80 1.06
CA CYS A 234 -11.41 -8.03 0.83
C CYS A 234 -12.03 -8.72 2.06
N GLU A 235 -11.41 -9.82 2.51
CA GLU A 235 -11.84 -10.58 3.70
C GLU A 235 -11.86 -9.69 4.95
N LEU A 236 -10.81 -8.92 5.19
CA LEU A 236 -10.75 -8.00 6.34
C LEU A 236 -11.84 -6.92 6.29
N GLY A 237 -12.21 -6.46 5.09
CA GLY A 237 -13.30 -5.50 4.90
C GLY A 237 -14.68 -6.09 5.20
N CYS A 238 -14.86 -7.40 5.02
CA CYS A 238 -16.11 -8.08 5.31
C CYS A 238 -16.44 -8.15 6.81
N PHE A 239 -15.44 -7.99 7.68
CA PHE A 239 -15.60 -8.02 9.12
C PHE A 239 -15.75 -6.62 9.75
N ASP A 240 -15.70 -5.55 8.95
CA ASP A 240 -15.80 -4.17 9.45
C ASP A 240 -17.14 -3.89 10.15
N ASP A 241 -18.24 -4.45 9.64
CA ASP A 241 -19.59 -4.26 10.17
C ASP A 241 -19.86 -5.04 11.48
N LEU A 242 -18.94 -5.94 11.85
CA LEU A 242 -18.97 -6.72 13.09
C LEU A 242 -18.21 -6.05 14.24
N LYS A 243 -17.57 -4.91 13.99
CA LYS A 243 -16.92 -4.12 15.03
C LYS A 243 -17.96 -3.63 16.03
N ASN A 244 -17.69 -3.84 17.33
CA ASN A 244 -18.56 -3.45 18.45
C ASN A 244 -19.91 -4.18 18.52
N THR A 245 -20.08 -5.31 17.82
CA THR A 245 -21.26 -6.19 17.97
C THR A 245 -20.82 -7.49 18.63
N GLU A 246 -20.67 -7.49 19.95
CA GLU A 246 -20.08 -8.61 20.71
C GLU A 246 -20.78 -9.94 20.43
N ASP A 247 -22.11 -9.97 20.30
CA ASP A 247 -22.88 -11.19 20.00
C ASP A 247 -22.67 -11.71 18.57
N ASP A 248 -22.67 -10.83 17.56
CA ASP A 248 -22.50 -11.21 16.15
C ASP A 248 -21.03 -11.58 15.86
N ALA A 249 -20.09 -10.90 16.51
CA ALA A 249 -18.65 -11.20 16.44
C ALA A 249 -18.35 -12.57 17.09
N ALA A 250 -18.94 -12.87 18.25
CA ALA A 250 -18.79 -14.17 18.91
C ALA A 250 -19.38 -15.32 18.06
N ARG A 251 -20.50 -15.07 17.37
CA ARG A 251 -21.10 -16.04 16.43
C ARG A 251 -20.21 -16.30 15.24
N LEU A 252 -19.64 -15.26 14.63
CA LEU A 252 -18.70 -15.42 13.52
C LEU A 252 -17.43 -16.15 13.99
N ALA A 253 -16.88 -15.78 15.15
CA ALA A 253 -15.71 -16.44 15.72
C ALA A 253 -15.98 -17.94 15.96
N GLY A 254 -17.19 -18.30 16.43
CA GLY A 254 -17.59 -19.70 16.58
C GLY A 254 -17.64 -20.47 15.26
N VAL A 255 -18.10 -19.83 14.17
CA VAL A 255 -18.09 -20.42 12.82
C VAL A 255 -16.66 -20.67 12.34
N LEU A 256 -15.79 -19.66 12.47
CA LEU A 256 -14.40 -19.73 12.04
C LEU A 256 -13.60 -20.78 12.84
N GLU A 257 -13.85 -20.88 14.15
CA GLU A 257 -13.21 -21.87 15.02
C GLU A 257 -13.68 -23.30 14.68
N CYS A 258 -14.98 -23.50 14.44
CA CYS A 258 -15.47 -24.81 14.00
C CYS A 258 -14.83 -25.23 12.66
N MET A 259 -14.80 -24.31 11.70
CA MET A 259 -14.21 -24.54 10.38
C MET A 259 -12.73 -24.91 10.51
N ARG A 260 -11.99 -24.24 11.40
CA ARG A 260 -10.60 -24.56 11.70
C ARG A 260 -10.43 -25.96 12.33
N ALA A 261 -11.29 -26.31 13.29
CA ALA A 261 -11.17 -27.56 14.04
C ALA A 261 -11.55 -28.80 13.21
N HIS A 262 -12.50 -28.65 12.28
CA HIS A 262 -13.13 -29.78 11.61
C HIS A 262 -12.95 -29.81 10.09
N CYS A 263 -12.53 -28.72 9.47
CA CYS A 263 -12.38 -28.66 8.01
C CYS A 263 -10.94 -28.35 7.59
N PRO A 264 -10.20 -29.34 7.04
CA PRO A 264 -8.87 -29.11 6.52
C PRO A 264 -8.91 -28.29 5.22
N GLY A 265 -7.91 -27.43 5.04
CA GLY A 265 -7.78 -26.52 3.89
C GLY A 265 -8.50 -25.18 4.11
N PHE A 266 -7.95 -24.11 3.51
CA PHE A 266 -8.50 -22.76 3.63
C PHE A 266 -8.65 -22.13 2.23
N PRO A 267 -9.83 -21.58 1.86
CA PRO A 267 -11.08 -21.70 2.60
C PRO A 267 -11.59 -23.15 2.54
N PRO A 268 -12.19 -23.68 3.63
CA PRO A 268 -12.66 -25.05 3.65
C PRO A 268 -13.83 -25.26 2.68
N SER A 269 -14.02 -26.50 2.22
CA SER A 269 -15.08 -26.80 1.27
C SER A 269 -16.47 -26.51 1.85
N LYS A 270 -17.38 -25.98 1.02
CA LYS A 270 -18.78 -25.74 1.41
C LYS A 270 -19.44 -27.01 1.94
N THR A 271 -19.07 -28.17 1.40
CA THR A 271 -19.52 -29.48 1.85
C THR A 271 -19.03 -29.83 3.26
N CYS A 272 -17.77 -29.51 3.60
CA CYS A 272 -17.26 -29.74 4.95
C CYS A 272 -17.93 -28.83 5.98
N ALA A 273 -18.01 -27.53 5.70
CA ALA A 273 -18.69 -26.58 6.58
C ALA A 273 -20.17 -26.96 6.80
N ALA A 274 -20.85 -27.42 5.74
CA ALA A 274 -22.22 -27.91 5.80
C ALA A 274 -22.40 -29.29 6.46
N LEU A 275 -21.32 -30.05 6.71
CA LEU A 275 -21.38 -31.34 7.41
C LEU A 275 -21.00 -31.21 8.88
N HIS A 276 -20.04 -30.33 9.19
CA HIS A 276 -19.39 -30.29 10.50
C HIS A 276 -19.66 -29.01 11.30
N CYS A 277 -20.11 -27.92 10.67
CA CYS A 277 -20.26 -26.60 11.30
C CYS A 277 -21.64 -25.97 11.10
N THR A 278 -22.67 -26.80 10.89
CA THR A 278 -24.03 -26.32 10.58
C THR A 278 -24.72 -25.61 11.75
N VAL A 279 -24.38 -25.96 12.98
CA VAL A 279 -24.98 -25.36 14.19
C VAL A 279 -24.46 -23.93 14.35
N GLU A 280 -23.16 -23.75 14.26
CA GLU A 280 -22.46 -22.47 14.33
C GLU A 280 -22.83 -21.59 13.14
N ALA A 281 -22.81 -22.15 11.92
CA ALA A 281 -23.21 -21.45 10.71
C ALA A 281 -24.69 -21.05 10.74
N GLY A 282 -25.56 -21.89 11.29
CA GLY A 282 -26.98 -21.58 11.51
C GLY A 282 -27.17 -20.45 12.52
N ALA A 283 -26.42 -20.45 13.63
CA ALA A 283 -26.45 -19.40 14.64
C ALA A 283 -25.98 -18.04 14.10
N CYS A 284 -25.01 -18.03 13.17
CA CYS A 284 -24.55 -16.85 12.46
C CYS A 284 -25.54 -16.41 11.37
N ALA A 285 -26.09 -17.35 10.60
CA ALA A 285 -27.05 -17.06 9.54
C ALA A 285 -28.33 -16.41 10.08
N LEU A 286 -28.78 -16.71 11.29
CA LEU A 286 -29.96 -16.06 11.89
C LEU A 286 -29.75 -14.57 12.22
N HIS A 287 -28.52 -14.08 12.21
CA HIS A 287 -28.16 -12.71 12.53
C HIS A 287 -27.68 -11.95 11.28
N SER A 288 -28.30 -10.80 11.00
CA SER A 288 -28.08 -10.09 9.72
C SER A 288 -26.63 -9.67 9.51
N LYS A 289 -25.93 -9.17 10.53
CA LYS A 289 -24.53 -8.74 10.40
C LYS A 289 -23.56 -9.90 10.25
N CYS A 290 -23.77 -10.98 11.01
CA CYS A 290 -22.95 -12.19 10.90
C CYS A 290 -23.13 -12.86 9.53
N ARG A 291 -24.38 -12.94 9.05
CA ARG A 291 -24.72 -13.42 7.70
C ARG A 291 -24.08 -12.56 6.61
N SER A 292 -24.22 -11.23 6.68
CA SER A 292 -23.63 -10.32 5.69
C SER A 292 -22.10 -10.44 5.63
N ALA A 293 -21.44 -10.64 6.77
CA ALA A 293 -20.00 -10.85 6.81
C ALA A 293 -19.57 -12.16 6.11
N LEU A 294 -20.32 -13.26 6.32
CA LEU A 294 -20.07 -14.54 5.62
C LEU A 294 -20.35 -14.45 4.11
N GLU A 295 -21.43 -13.79 3.72
CA GLU A 295 -21.78 -13.60 2.30
C GLU A 295 -20.76 -12.71 1.58
N CYS A 296 -20.25 -11.68 2.27
CA CYS A 296 -19.15 -10.85 1.78
C CYS A 296 -17.86 -11.65 1.60
N ALA A 297 -17.48 -12.45 2.61
CA ALA A 297 -16.28 -13.28 2.58
C ALA A 297 -16.33 -14.32 1.43
N ASP A 298 -17.47 -14.97 1.19
CA ASP A 298 -17.66 -15.88 0.06
C ASP A 298 -17.43 -15.18 -1.30
N GLY A 299 -17.74 -13.88 -1.38
CA GLY A 299 -17.51 -13.04 -2.56
C GLY A 299 -16.05 -12.58 -2.75
N CYS A 300 -15.19 -12.74 -1.74
CA CYS A 300 -13.79 -12.31 -1.77
C CYS A 300 -12.85 -13.31 -2.46
N VAL A 301 -13.30 -14.54 -2.69
CA VAL A 301 -12.57 -15.55 -3.46
C VAL A 301 -12.71 -15.23 -4.96
N PRO A 302 -11.63 -14.88 -5.70
CA PRO A 302 -11.77 -14.52 -7.11
C PRO A 302 -12.28 -15.72 -7.92
N GLY A 303 -13.18 -15.52 -8.89
CA GLY A 303 -13.80 -16.61 -9.67
C GLY A 303 -12.84 -17.56 -10.39
N LYS A 304 -11.58 -17.17 -10.59
CA LYS A 304 -10.51 -18.05 -11.12
C LYS A 304 -9.99 -19.06 -10.09
N TYR A 305 -10.08 -18.76 -8.79
CA TYR A 305 -9.79 -19.68 -7.70
C TYR A 305 -10.93 -20.68 -7.50
N ALA A 306 -12.19 -20.26 -7.65
CA ALA A 306 -13.33 -21.18 -7.66
C ALA A 306 -13.21 -22.22 -8.78
N ALA A 307 -12.74 -21.80 -9.97
CA ALA A 307 -12.46 -22.72 -11.08
C ALA A 307 -11.26 -23.64 -10.82
N ALA A 308 -10.19 -23.15 -10.19
CA ALA A 308 -9.02 -23.95 -9.81
C ALA A 308 -9.35 -24.96 -8.70
N LEU A 309 -10.05 -24.54 -7.64
CA LEU A 309 -10.52 -25.39 -6.55
C LEU A 309 -11.53 -26.43 -7.05
N ALA A 310 -12.44 -26.07 -7.96
CA ALA A 310 -13.35 -27.00 -8.62
C ALA A 310 -12.61 -28.06 -9.44
N ALA A 311 -11.49 -27.69 -10.08
CA ALA A 311 -10.64 -28.62 -10.83
C ALA A 311 -9.88 -29.61 -9.91
N PHE A 312 -9.55 -29.21 -8.68
CA PHE A 312 -8.95 -30.09 -7.66
C PHE A 312 -9.96 -31.00 -6.96
N THR A 313 -11.26 -30.70 -7.03
CA THR A 313 -12.34 -31.53 -6.45
C THR A 313 -12.89 -32.60 -7.40
N GLN A 314 -12.38 -32.73 -8.62
CA GLN A 314 -12.78 -33.84 -9.48
C GLN A 314 -12.08 -35.12 -9.00
N PRO A 315 -12.82 -36.20 -8.70
CA PRO A 315 -12.19 -37.48 -8.44
C PRO A 315 -11.43 -37.88 -9.69
N VAL A 316 -10.13 -38.17 -9.52
CA VAL A 316 -9.31 -38.77 -10.57
C VAL A 316 -9.94 -40.12 -10.92
N VAL A 317 -10.56 -40.20 -12.10
CA VAL A 317 -11.06 -41.44 -12.70
C VAL A 317 -9.92 -42.12 -13.43
#